data_AF-A0A931LNN8-F1
#
_entry.id   AF-A0A931LNN8-F1
#
_cell.length_a   1.000
_cell.length_b   1.000
_cell.length_c   1.000
_cell.angle_alpha   90.00
_cell.angle_beta   90.00
_cell.angle_gamma   90.00
#
_symmetry.space_group_name_H-M   'P 1'
#
loop_
_entity.id
_entity.type
_entity.pdbx_description
1 polymer ?
#
loop_
_entity_poly.entity_id
_entity_poly.type
_entity_poly.pdbx_seq_one_letter_code
_entity_poly.pdbx_strand_id
1 'polypeptide(L)'
;MKHLVCLAIVVALGLWVGFSTEAQIPREGGLGCPNANPKIVPTNCPTIQEAVNESRPGDTIIILPGTYQESVKVENKREVIIEAQEPGTVTVKPQSSSEHVFTYRNSQKWTMRKGIILTGGARGIEINNSTEIVLLDLVITKNQAEGLAILSNSQVEVQGLKITENNSSGILIDSAPVKASKTTSSNNGGDGLLLQNKGVATLSEMQFTNNKANGVNVNNASITMGNSASSTNANDGMALQSASGVISDSKILNNGKRGIFADRSALSASNTQVSGHSQNGIELKNSALDLRNKSLISENKGNGISADSSSLIVSTSTVTKNNQNGLLFQSSSADVSDSEVSSDGARGIDMKNSALTTSKTNILGHPSDGLKLDTSSVNLSGGKIADNKGEGISAQNSTVALTSVTITNSGANGLLLRDSSANATGSEISNSSAKGIDAGAASTVTLVDTNILNNGNDGIQLAQSSAGLRGGTVKGNKARGIGAQDRSTVALTGTIVTGNSGDGVQLVAASFSLRDGQISQNGARGINATDRSAVSVANGTISDNAKDGLALANSTAALNGSKVQNNKGTGITADAASVVTCVSTTVSGNATNLSANVKC
;
A
#
# COMPACT_ATOMS: atom_id res chain seq x y z
N MET A 1 -31.61 -22.47 -54.20
CA MET A 1 -30.82 -21.29 -54.62
C MET A 1 -29.59 -21.28 -53.73
N LYS A 2 -28.48 -21.96 -54.08
CA LYS A 2 -27.33 -21.49 -54.89
C LYS A 2 -26.88 -20.11 -54.41
N HIS A 3 -25.73 -19.88 -53.77
CA HIS A 3 -24.33 -20.30 -54.01
C HIS A 3 -23.61 -20.44 -52.65
N LEU A 4 -22.72 -21.38 -52.29
CA LEU A 4 -21.64 -22.16 -52.91
C LEU A 4 -20.52 -21.32 -53.57
N VAL A 5 -19.47 -21.02 -52.81
CA VAL A 5 -18.07 -21.11 -53.28
C VAL A 5 -17.23 -21.76 -52.18
N CYS A 6 -16.60 -22.85 -52.58
CA CYS A 6 -15.65 -23.69 -51.86
C CYS A 6 -14.31 -23.51 -52.58
N LEU A 7 -13.20 -23.40 -51.84
CA LEU A 7 -11.81 -23.67 -52.26
C LEU A 7 -10.93 -23.37 -51.04
N ALA A 8 -9.86 -24.06 -50.69
CA ALA A 8 -9.35 -25.40 -50.95
C ALA A 8 -8.11 -25.48 -50.05
N ILE A 9 -8.04 -26.49 -49.16
CA ILE A 9 -6.80 -26.77 -48.43
C ILE A 9 -5.85 -27.45 -49.42
N VAL A 10 -4.80 -26.74 -49.83
CA VAL A 10 -3.68 -27.34 -50.58
C VAL A 10 -2.57 -27.66 -49.59
N VAL A 11 -2.44 -28.95 -49.28
CA VAL A 11 -1.22 -29.54 -48.74
C VAL A 11 -0.24 -29.65 -49.91
N ALA A 12 0.76 -28.79 -49.95
CA ALA A 12 1.88 -28.89 -50.88
C ALA A 12 3.10 -29.43 -50.12
N LEU A 13 3.38 -30.72 -50.33
CA LEU A 13 4.73 -31.29 -50.21
C LEU A 13 5.60 -30.61 -51.28
N GLY A 14 6.36 -29.59 -50.87
CA GLY A 14 7.31 -28.87 -51.70
C GLY A 14 8.73 -29.27 -51.35
N LEU A 15 9.41 -29.89 -52.32
CA LEU A 15 10.81 -30.27 -52.30
C LEU A 15 11.73 -29.14 -51.83
N TRP A 16 12.67 -29.53 -50.97
CA TRP A 16 13.79 -28.73 -50.50
C TRP A 16 14.77 -28.52 -51.67
N VAL A 17 14.78 -27.32 -52.23
CA VAL A 17 15.89 -26.77 -53.02
C VAL A 17 16.07 -25.32 -52.58
N GLY A 18 16.74 -25.15 -51.44
CA GLY A 18 17.19 -23.85 -50.98
C GLY A 18 18.51 -23.51 -51.66
N PHE A 19 18.45 -22.66 -52.69
CA PHE A 19 19.61 -21.93 -53.17
C PHE A 19 20.13 -21.03 -52.04
N SER A 20 21.28 -21.38 -51.49
CA SER A 20 22.12 -20.48 -50.70
C SER A 20 22.65 -19.40 -51.64
N THR A 21 22.08 -18.20 -51.62
CA THR A 21 22.77 -17.03 -52.15
C THR A 21 23.71 -16.52 -51.07
N GLU A 22 24.82 -17.22 -50.87
CA GLU A 22 26.04 -16.59 -50.39
C GLU A 22 26.42 -15.55 -51.45
N ALA A 23 26.30 -14.27 -51.11
CA ALA A 23 26.92 -13.21 -51.87
C ALA A 23 28.44 -13.35 -51.72
N GLN A 24 29.04 -14.23 -52.53
CA GLN A 24 30.47 -14.21 -52.83
C GLN A 24 30.73 -12.98 -53.71
N ILE A 25 31.23 -11.90 -53.10
CA ILE A 25 31.70 -10.71 -53.82
C ILE A 25 33.01 -11.08 -54.52
N PRO A 26 33.18 -10.83 -55.84
CA PRO A 26 34.43 -11.11 -56.53
C PRO A 26 35.56 -10.21 -55.99
N ARG A 27 36.71 -10.82 -55.66
CA ARG A 27 37.95 -10.09 -55.38
C ARG A 27 38.61 -9.68 -56.70
N GLU A 28 38.45 -8.43 -57.10
CA GLU A 28 39.43 -7.72 -57.94
C GLU A 28 39.57 -6.27 -57.46
N GLY A 29 40.78 -5.88 -57.06
CA GLY A 29 41.17 -4.48 -56.78
C GLY A 29 40.66 -3.89 -55.46
N GLY A 30 41.54 -3.80 -54.46
CA GLY A 30 41.27 -3.12 -53.18
C GLY A 30 41.05 -1.62 -53.37
N LEU A 31 39.83 -1.22 -53.67
CA LEU A 31 39.33 0.13 -53.41
C LEU A 31 38.76 0.09 -52.00
N GLY A 32 39.56 0.55 -51.03
CA GLY A 32 39.06 0.77 -49.67
C GLY A 32 37.87 1.73 -49.66
N CYS A 33 37.13 1.77 -48.56
CA CYS A 33 35.97 2.63 -48.38
C CYS A 33 36.32 4.09 -48.73
N PRO A 34 35.80 4.64 -49.84
CA PRO A 34 36.21 5.95 -50.33
C PRO A 34 35.66 7.05 -49.41
N ASN A 35 36.20 8.25 -49.57
CA ASN A 35 35.71 9.46 -48.91
C ASN A 35 34.37 9.93 -49.52
N ALA A 36 33.34 9.09 -49.44
CA ALA A 36 31.97 9.35 -49.84
C ALA A 36 31.10 9.61 -48.61
N ASN A 37 30.06 10.45 -48.79
CA ASN A 37 28.98 10.66 -47.83
C ASN A 37 27.65 10.72 -48.63
N PRO A 38 26.73 9.75 -48.48
CA PRO A 38 26.77 8.64 -47.52
C PRO A 38 27.80 7.55 -47.88
N LYS A 39 28.30 6.87 -46.85
CA LYS A 39 29.01 5.59 -46.96
C LYS A 39 27.96 4.47 -47.02
N ILE A 40 27.91 3.71 -48.10
CA ILE A 40 26.89 2.70 -48.37
C ILE A 40 27.55 1.32 -48.30
N VAL A 41 27.09 0.49 -47.37
CA VAL A 41 27.62 -0.86 -47.14
C VAL A 41 26.66 -1.91 -47.73
N PRO A 42 27.14 -2.87 -48.56
CA PRO A 42 28.53 -3.10 -48.98
C PRO A 42 28.91 -2.41 -50.30
N THR A 43 28.15 -1.43 -50.80
CA THR A 43 28.32 -0.86 -52.15
C THR A 43 29.64 -0.14 -52.36
N ASN A 44 29.90 0.93 -51.60
CA ASN A 44 31.14 1.69 -51.71
C ASN A 44 32.08 1.42 -50.54
N CYS A 45 31.59 0.84 -49.44
CA CYS A 45 32.41 0.38 -48.33
C CYS A 45 32.16 -1.11 -48.11
N PRO A 46 33.18 -1.99 -48.23
CA PRO A 46 32.99 -3.45 -48.17
C PRO A 46 32.35 -3.97 -46.87
N THR A 47 32.66 -3.33 -45.74
CA THR A 47 32.21 -3.75 -44.41
C THR A 47 31.71 -2.55 -43.59
N ILE A 48 30.91 -2.83 -42.55
CA ILE A 48 30.45 -1.81 -41.60
C ILE A 48 31.66 -1.25 -40.84
N GLN A 49 32.58 -2.10 -40.39
CA GLN A 49 33.78 -1.66 -39.67
C GLN A 49 34.64 -0.71 -40.51
N GLU A 50 34.82 -0.98 -41.80
CA GLU A 50 35.59 -0.10 -42.69
C GLU A 50 34.88 1.24 -42.90
N ALA A 51 33.55 1.24 -43.06
CA ALA A 51 32.76 2.46 -43.10
C ALA A 51 32.92 3.29 -41.82
N VAL A 52 32.91 2.66 -40.64
CA VAL A 52 33.18 3.31 -39.35
C VAL A 52 34.60 3.89 -39.31
N ASN A 53 35.61 3.11 -39.70
CA ASN A 53 37.02 3.51 -39.69
C ASN A 53 37.28 4.75 -40.56
N GLU A 54 36.67 4.81 -41.75
CA GLU A 54 36.85 5.91 -42.70
C GLU A 54 35.90 7.08 -42.47
N SER A 55 34.96 6.98 -41.52
CA SER A 55 34.00 8.05 -41.22
C SER A 55 34.66 9.26 -40.55
N ARG A 56 34.26 10.44 -41.03
CA ARG A 56 34.59 11.77 -40.50
C ARG A 56 33.37 12.38 -39.79
N PRO A 57 33.57 13.39 -38.92
CA PRO A 57 32.45 14.13 -38.34
C PRO A 57 31.48 14.65 -39.42
N GLY A 58 30.19 14.34 -39.27
CA GLY A 58 29.11 14.66 -40.20
C GLY A 58 28.74 13.53 -41.18
N ASP A 59 29.50 12.44 -41.22
CA ASP A 59 29.22 11.35 -42.16
C ASP A 59 27.98 10.53 -41.78
N THR A 60 27.30 10.00 -42.79
CA THR A 60 26.23 9.01 -42.65
C THR A 60 26.65 7.68 -43.25
N ILE A 61 26.48 6.60 -42.50
CA ILE A 61 26.64 5.20 -42.94
C ILE A 61 25.24 4.63 -43.18
N ILE A 62 24.96 4.20 -44.41
CA ILE A 62 23.74 3.50 -44.81
C ILE A 62 24.08 2.02 -45.03
N ILE A 63 23.41 1.14 -44.29
CA ILE A 63 23.57 -0.31 -44.43
C ILE A 63 22.42 -0.86 -45.26
N LEU A 64 22.74 -1.49 -46.38
CA LEU A 64 21.75 -2.15 -47.25
C LEU A 64 21.23 -3.46 -46.60
N PRO A 65 20.04 -3.95 -46.98
CA PRO A 65 19.49 -5.21 -46.49
C PRO A 65 20.49 -6.36 -46.53
N GLY A 66 20.62 -7.13 -45.44
CA GLY A 66 21.57 -8.23 -45.38
C GLY A 66 21.94 -8.67 -43.97
N THR A 67 22.70 -9.77 -43.89
CA THR A 67 23.33 -10.25 -42.66
C THR A 67 24.83 -9.99 -42.71
N TYR A 68 25.33 -9.23 -41.75
CA TYR A 68 26.72 -8.80 -41.64
C TYR A 68 27.39 -9.54 -40.49
N GLN A 69 28.37 -10.39 -40.82
CA GLN A 69 29.14 -11.13 -39.84
C GLN A 69 30.31 -10.29 -39.30
N GLU A 70 30.01 -9.33 -38.45
CA GLU A 70 30.97 -8.33 -37.96
C GLU A 70 30.82 -8.06 -36.45
N SER A 71 31.94 -7.74 -35.80
CA SER A 71 31.98 -7.06 -34.50
C SER A 71 32.48 -5.65 -34.72
N VAL A 72 31.60 -4.66 -34.58
CA VAL A 72 31.88 -3.27 -34.97
C VAL A 72 32.36 -2.46 -33.77
N LYS A 73 33.53 -1.84 -33.90
CA LYS A 73 34.18 -1.01 -32.88
C LYS A 73 34.22 0.45 -33.32
N VAL A 74 33.61 1.30 -32.51
CA VAL A 74 33.59 2.76 -32.65
C VAL A 74 34.48 3.32 -31.54
N GLU A 75 35.71 3.68 -31.89
CA GLU A 75 36.72 4.11 -30.92
C GLU A 75 37.25 5.51 -31.28
N ASN A 76 37.19 6.44 -30.33
CA ASN A 76 37.71 7.81 -30.47
C ASN A 76 37.14 8.57 -31.68
N LYS A 77 35.85 8.37 -32.00
CA LYS A 77 35.18 9.01 -33.13
C LYS A 77 33.99 9.84 -32.70
N ARG A 78 33.57 10.80 -33.54
CA ARG A 78 32.43 11.65 -33.23
C ARG A 78 31.57 12.00 -34.43
N GLU A 79 30.31 12.37 -34.15
CA GLU A 79 29.38 13.01 -35.08
C GLU A 79 29.06 12.15 -36.31
N VAL A 80 28.72 10.88 -36.11
CA VAL A 80 28.38 9.95 -37.21
C VAL A 80 26.97 9.39 -37.02
N ILE A 81 26.24 9.25 -38.13
CA ILE A 81 24.94 8.58 -38.18
C ILE A 81 25.13 7.22 -38.84
N ILE A 82 24.56 6.17 -38.25
CA ILE A 82 24.50 4.82 -38.83
C ILE A 82 23.04 4.37 -38.90
N GLU A 83 22.60 3.95 -40.08
CA GLU A 83 21.21 3.58 -40.30
C GLU A 83 21.06 2.44 -41.30
N ALA A 84 20.05 1.59 -41.11
CA ALA A 84 19.61 0.69 -42.17
C ALA A 84 18.93 1.49 -43.29
N GLN A 85 19.07 1.05 -44.53
CA GLN A 85 18.30 1.58 -45.65
C GLN A 85 16.80 1.36 -45.42
N GLU A 86 16.43 0.16 -44.98
CA GLU A 86 15.06 -0.25 -44.68
C GLU A 86 14.97 -0.85 -43.27
N PRO A 87 14.03 -0.41 -42.41
CA PRO A 87 13.89 -0.94 -41.06
C PRO A 87 13.67 -2.46 -41.01
N GLY A 88 14.39 -3.16 -40.13
CA GLY A 88 14.24 -4.59 -39.89
C GLY A 88 14.93 -5.50 -40.91
N THR A 89 15.62 -4.94 -41.91
CA THR A 89 16.24 -5.72 -42.99
C THR A 89 17.73 -5.98 -42.79
N VAL A 90 18.36 -5.32 -41.82
CA VAL A 90 19.78 -5.42 -41.52
C VAL A 90 19.98 -6.21 -40.23
N THR A 91 20.72 -7.32 -40.32
CA THR A 91 21.17 -8.09 -39.15
C THR A 91 22.67 -8.01 -39.02
N VAL A 92 23.17 -7.65 -37.84
CA VAL A 92 24.59 -7.67 -37.50
C VAL A 92 24.81 -8.72 -36.40
N LYS A 93 25.80 -9.59 -36.61
CA LYS A 93 26.17 -10.66 -35.68
C LYS A 93 27.68 -10.91 -35.76
N PRO A 94 28.41 -11.01 -34.64
CA PRO A 94 29.85 -11.29 -34.70
C PRO A 94 30.14 -12.73 -35.12
N GLN A 95 31.38 -12.96 -35.60
CA GLN A 95 31.85 -14.32 -35.90
C GLN A 95 31.94 -15.18 -34.63
N SER A 96 32.42 -14.58 -33.53
CA SER A 96 32.51 -15.23 -32.22
C SER A 96 31.46 -14.70 -31.27
N SER A 97 30.74 -15.60 -30.58
CA SER A 97 29.77 -15.23 -29.54
C SER A 97 30.40 -14.60 -28.28
N SER A 98 31.73 -14.61 -28.18
CA SER A 98 32.47 -13.90 -27.13
C SER A 98 32.69 -12.41 -27.44
N GLU A 99 32.46 -11.98 -28.68
CA GLU A 99 32.60 -10.58 -29.10
C GLU A 99 31.26 -9.86 -29.00
N HIS A 100 31.28 -8.56 -28.72
CA HIS A 100 30.07 -7.72 -28.77
C HIS A 100 29.69 -7.42 -30.23
N VAL A 101 28.40 -7.23 -30.53
CA VAL A 101 27.97 -6.85 -31.89
C VAL A 101 28.44 -5.43 -32.21
N PHE A 102 28.19 -4.48 -31.31
CA PHE A 102 28.70 -3.11 -31.38
C PHE A 102 29.38 -2.68 -30.07
N THR A 103 30.49 -1.95 -30.19
CA THR A 103 31.22 -1.36 -29.06
C THR A 103 31.52 0.11 -29.32
N TYR A 104 31.12 0.99 -28.41
CA TYR A 104 31.52 2.41 -28.38
C TYR A 104 32.52 2.63 -27.25
N ARG A 105 33.69 3.20 -27.57
CA ARG A 105 34.69 3.65 -26.59
C ARG A 105 35.12 5.07 -26.89
N ASN A 106 35.13 5.93 -25.86
CA ASN A 106 35.63 7.31 -25.95
C ASN A 106 35.06 8.09 -27.15
N SER A 107 33.79 7.86 -27.49
CA SER A 107 33.16 8.39 -28.70
C SER A 107 31.99 9.31 -28.36
N GLN A 108 31.63 10.21 -29.27
CA GLN A 108 30.67 11.28 -28.97
C GLN A 108 29.68 11.55 -30.11
N LYS A 109 28.44 11.90 -29.81
CA LYS A 109 27.45 12.34 -30.83
C LYS A 109 27.23 11.30 -31.93
N TRP A 110 26.94 10.06 -31.57
CA TRP A 110 26.59 9.02 -32.53
C TRP A 110 25.10 8.77 -32.52
N THR A 111 24.50 8.56 -33.69
CA THR A 111 23.11 8.12 -33.82
C THR A 111 23.03 6.81 -34.58
N MET A 112 22.48 5.76 -33.96
CA MET A 112 22.16 4.49 -34.61
C MET A 112 20.65 4.32 -34.72
N ARG A 113 20.13 4.07 -35.92
CA ARG A 113 18.67 4.05 -36.15
C ARG A 113 18.16 3.12 -37.25
N LYS A 114 16.83 3.10 -37.42
CA LYS A 114 16.07 2.40 -38.47
C LYS A 114 16.18 0.87 -38.41
N GLY A 115 15.79 0.24 -37.30
CA GLY A 115 15.47 -1.19 -37.31
C GLY A 115 16.65 -2.14 -37.49
N ILE A 116 17.88 -1.74 -37.14
CA ILE A 116 19.03 -2.65 -37.19
C ILE A 116 18.85 -3.73 -36.11
N ILE A 117 19.03 -5.00 -36.50
CA ILE A 117 18.95 -6.17 -35.63
C ILE A 117 20.37 -6.55 -35.17
N LEU A 118 20.61 -6.53 -33.86
CA LEU A 118 21.89 -6.83 -33.23
C LEU A 118 21.78 -8.12 -32.42
N THR A 119 22.49 -9.18 -32.84
CA THR A 119 22.27 -10.52 -32.29
C THR A 119 23.51 -11.40 -32.19
N GLY A 120 23.45 -12.42 -31.34
CA GLY A 120 24.41 -13.53 -31.30
C GLY A 120 25.78 -13.21 -30.72
N GLY A 121 26.02 -11.97 -30.26
CA GLY A 121 27.26 -11.59 -29.60
C GLY A 121 27.25 -11.84 -28.09
N ALA A 122 28.35 -11.51 -27.44
CA ALA A 122 28.44 -11.46 -25.98
C ALA A 122 27.47 -10.42 -25.44
N ARG A 123 27.48 -9.22 -26.03
CA ARG A 123 26.48 -8.17 -25.82
C ARG A 123 26.00 -7.66 -27.16
N GLY A 124 24.78 -7.15 -27.23
CA GLY A 124 24.29 -6.46 -28.41
C GLY A 124 25.04 -5.15 -28.63
N ILE A 125 25.01 -4.27 -27.64
CA ILE A 125 25.76 -3.01 -27.65
C ILE A 125 26.47 -2.84 -26.30
N GLU A 126 27.76 -2.55 -26.33
CA GLU A 126 28.50 -1.99 -25.20
C GLU A 126 28.84 -0.52 -25.47
N ILE A 127 28.52 0.37 -24.53
CA ILE A 127 28.88 1.79 -24.57
C ILE A 127 29.72 2.08 -23.34
N ASN A 128 30.95 2.53 -23.54
CA ASN A 128 31.89 2.84 -22.47
C ASN A 128 32.51 4.22 -22.68
N ASN A 129 32.48 5.05 -21.64
CA ASN A 129 33.03 6.40 -21.60
C ASN A 129 32.68 7.23 -22.86
N SER A 130 31.43 7.17 -23.29
CA SER A 130 30.97 7.79 -24.55
C SER A 130 29.71 8.62 -24.34
N THR A 131 29.66 9.84 -24.89
CA THR A 131 28.62 10.83 -24.59
C THR A 131 27.76 11.16 -25.80
N GLU A 132 26.53 11.61 -25.59
CA GLU A 132 25.60 11.96 -26.68
C GLU A 132 25.39 10.80 -27.68
N ILE A 133 25.29 9.57 -27.17
CA ILE A 133 24.97 8.40 -28.00
C ILE A 133 23.45 8.24 -28.05
N VAL A 134 22.89 8.18 -29.25
CA VAL A 134 21.45 8.10 -29.50
C VAL A 134 21.13 6.78 -30.22
N LEU A 135 20.26 5.97 -29.62
CA LEU A 135 19.84 4.68 -30.16
C LEU A 135 18.32 4.69 -30.42
N LEU A 136 17.91 4.52 -31.67
CA LEU A 136 16.52 4.65 -32.10
C LEU A 136 16.04 3.41 -32.85
N ASP A 137 14.89 2.86 -32.44
CA ASP A 137 14.17 1.81 -33.17
C ASP A 137 15.03 0.59 -33.54
N LEU A 138 15.85 0.08 -32.62
CA LEU A 138 16.72 -1.08 -32.83
C LEU A 138 16.13 -2.35 -32.21
N VAL A 139 16.54 -3.50 -32.72
CA VAL A 139 16.22 -4.82 -32.15
C VAL A 139 17.50 -5.44 -31.60
N ILE A 140 17.58 -5.65 -30.29
CA ILE A 140 18.75 -6.24 -29.63
C ILE A 140 18.35 -7.57 -29.00
N THR A 141 18.80 -8.68 -29.58
CA THR A 141 18.23 -9.99 -29.26
C THR A 141 19.20 -11.16 -29.27
N LYS A 142 18.96 -12.17 -28.43
CA LYS A 142 19.71 -13.45 -28.40
C LYS A 142 21.23 -13.28 -28.21
N ASN A 143 21.62 -12.33 -27.35
CA ASN A 143 23.02 -12.16 -26.95
C ASN A 143 23.34 -12.98 -25.69
N GLN A 144 24.61 -13.38 -25.52
CA GLN A 144 25.06 -14.30 -24.46
C GLN A 144 25.10 -13.68 -23.06
N ALA A 145 25.12 -12.35 -22.98
CA ALA A 145 25.01 -11.58 -21.74
C ALA A 145 23.95 -10.48 -21.91
N GLU A 146 24.27 -9.22 -21.62
CA GLU A 146 23.32 -8.12 -21.70
C GLU A 146 22.95 -7.76 -23.14
N GLY A 147 21.73 -7.26 -23.34
CA GLY A 147 21.36 -6.66 -24.62
C GLY A 147 22.13 -5.35 -24.84
N LEU A 148 21.90 -4.38 -23.97
CA LEU A 148 22.52 -3.06 -23.98
C LEU A 148 23.24 -2.81 -22.65
N ALA A 149 24.56 -2.62 -22.69
CA ALA A 149 25.37 -2.25 -21.54
C ALA A 149 25.90 -0.83 -21.69
N ILE A 150 25.54 0.05 -20.75
CA ILE A 150 25.95 1.45 -20.70
C ILE A 150 26.78 1.65 -19.44
N LEU A 151 28.06 1.93 -19.62
CA LEU A 151 29.08 1.83 -18.58
C LEU A 151 29.82 3.15 -18.40
N SER A 152 30.31 3.38 -17.18
CA SER A 152 31.12 4.54 -16.81
C SER A 152 30.38 5.85 -17.09
N ASN A 153 31.07 6.96 -17.35
CA ASN A 153 30.47 8.29 -17.57
C ASN A 153 29.73 8.44 -18.92
N SER A 154 29.13 7.38 -19.44
CA SER A 154 28.44 7.40 -20.73
C SER A 154 27.10 8.13 -20.63
N GLN A 155 26.75 8.91 -21.65
CA GLN A 155 25.47 9.62 -21.73
C GLN A 155 24.71 9.11 -22.94
N VAL A 156 23.56 8.46 -22.70
CA VAL A 156 22.84 7.74 -23.75
C VAL A 156 21.35 8.12 -23.74
N GLU A 157 20.83 8.37 -24.94
CA GLU A 157 19.40 8.50 -25.20
C GLU A 157 18.91 7.29 -26.00
N VAL A 158 17.81 6.70 -25.53
CA VAL A 158 17.23 5.48 -26.07
C VAL A 158 15.77 5.72 -26.41
N GLN A 159 15.34 5.34 -27.61
CA GLN A 159 13.94 5.40 -28.00
C GLN A 159 13.53 4.21 -28.88
N GLY A 160 12.36 3.63 -28.61
CA GLY A 160 11.76 2.65 -29.52
C GLY A 160 12.49 1.30 -29.61
N LEU A 161 13.38 0.98 -28.65
CA LEU A 161 14.14 -0.26 -28.75
C LEU A 161 13.31 -1.48 -28.34
N LYS A 162 13.62 -2.62 -28.96
CA LYS A 162 13.15 -3.95 -28.57
C LYS A 162 14.35 -4.80 -28.12
N ILE A 163 14.48 -5.00 -26.82
CA ILE A 163 15.61 -5.68 -26.20
C ILE A 163 15.13 -7.00 -25.58
N THR A 164 15.34 -8.11 -26.28
CA THR A 164 14.62 -9.36 -25.96
C THR A 164 15.48 -10.61 -26.03
N GLU A 165 15.13 -11.64 -25.25
CA GLU A 165 15.77 -12.96 -25.34
C GLU A 165 17.30 -12.93 -25.15
N ASN A 166 17.83 -11.94 -24.43
CA ASN A 166 19.24 -11.90 -24.05
C ASN A 166 19.44 -12.74 -22.78
N ASN A 167 20.59 -13.40 -22.63
CA ASN A 167 20.81 -14.37 -21.55
C ASN A 167 21.04 -13.73 -20.17
N SER A 168 21.45 -12.45 -20.10
CA SER A 168 21.54 -11.65 -18.87
C SER A 168 20.43 -10.59 -18.83
N SER A 169 20.65 -9.46 -18.16
CA SER A 169 19.72 -8.33 -18.13
C SER A 169 19.53 -7.72 -19.52
N GLY A 170 18.33 -7.24 -19.83
CA GLY A 170 18.09 -6.56 -21.10
C GLY A 170 18.92 -5.28 -21.22
N ILE A 171 18.81 -4.41 -20.22
CA ILE A 171 19.59 -3.17 -20.11
C ILE A 171 20.41 -3.20 -18.82
N LEU A 172 21.71 -2.91 -18.92
CA LEU A 172 22.59 -2.62 -17.80
C LEU A 172 23.04 -1.16 -17.87
N ILE A 173 22.86 -0.42 -16.77
CA ILE A 173 23.36 0.94 -16.58
C ILE A 173 24.26 0.93 -15.36
N ASP A 174 25.54 1.19 -15.55
CA ASP A 174 26.55 1.23 -14.50
C ASP A 174 27.26 2.58 -14.48
N SER A 175 27.03 3.36 -13.42
CA SER A 175 27.67 4.67 -13.22
C SER A 175 27.37 5.72 -14.30
N ALA A 176 26.28 5.55 -15.07
CA ALA A 176 25.94 6.35 -16.23
C ALA A 176 24.57 7.07 -16.10
N PRO A 177 24.42 8.31 -16.60
CA PRO A 177 23.12 8.93 -16.82
C PRO A 177 22.48 8.48 -18.14
N VAL A 178 21.22 8.04 -18.09
CA VAL A 178 20.48 7.55 -19.26
C VAL A 178 19.07 8.14 -19.31
N LYS A 179 18.64 8.52 -20.51
CA LYS A 179 17.23 8.80 -20.83
C LYS A 179 16.72 7.73 -21.77
N ALA A 180 15.59 7.11 -21.44
CA ALA A 180 14.98 6.13 -22.33
C ALA A 180 13.47 6.31 -22.44
N SER A 181 12.94 6.13 -23.65
CA SER A 181 11.51 6.15 -23.90
C SER A 181 11.01 5.05 -24.82
N LYS A 182 9.73 4.68 -24.70
CA LYS A 182 9.01 3.80 -25.65
C LYS A 182 9.74 2.50 -25.95
N THR A 183 10.44 1.95 -24.96
CA THR A 183 11.36 0.82 -25.14
C THR A 183 10.85 -0.39 -24.37
N THR A 184 10.96 -1.55 -25.00
CA THR A 184 10.59 -2.84 -24.40
C THR A 184 11.82 -3.65 -24.08
N SER A 185 11.93 -4.11 -22.84
CA SER A 185 12.92 -5.09 -22.38
C SER A 185 12.19 -6.32 -21.85
N SER A 186 12.20 -7.41 -22.62
CA SER A 186 11.36 -8.57 -22.31
C SER A 186 11.96 -9.94 -22.63
N ASN A 187 11.56 -10.98 -21.88
CA ASN A 187 12.04 -12.36 -22.05
C ASN A 187 13.57 -12.48 -21.88
N ASN A 188 14.21 -11.59 -21.13
CA ASN A 188 15.64 -11.67 -20.85
C ASN A 188 15.92 -12.60 -19.65
N GLY A 189 17.11 -13.19 -19.63
CA GLY A 189 17.53 -14.17 -18.63
C GLY A 189 17.88 -13.56 -17.26
N GLY A 190 18.09 -12.24 -17.20
CA GLY A 190 18.29 -11.45 -15.99
C GLY A 190 17.14 -10.48 -15.73
N ASP A 191 17.48 -9.27 -15.29
CA ASP A 191 16.51 -8.19 -15.06
C ASP A 191 16.08 -7.53 -16.38
N GLY A 192 14.90 -6.93 -16.44
CA GLY A 192 14.53 -6.07 -17.58
C GLY A 192 15.46 -4.85 -17.67
N LEU A 193 15.74 -4.23 -16.52
CA LEU A 193 16.73 -3.19 -16.31
C LEU A 193 17.50 -3.45 -15.01
N LEU A 194 18.83 -3.45 -15.09
CA LEU A 194 19.74 -3.37 -13.95
C LEU A 194 20.43 -1.99 -13.95
N LEU A 195 20.16 -1.20 -12.91
CA LEU A 195 20.72 0.14 -12.71
C LEU A 195 21.57 0.14 -11.44
N GLN A 196 22.85 0.48 -11.54
CA GLN A 196 23.77 0.35 -10.41
C GLN A 196 24.86 1.43 -10.31
N ASN A 197 25.55 1.46 -9.17
CA ASN A 197 26.77 2.23 -8.92
C ASN A 197 26.63 3.73 -9.23
N LYS A 198 25.65 4.39 -8.62
CA LYS A 198 25.32 5.81 -8.82
C LYS A 198 24.85 6.16 -10.22
N GLY A 199 24.44 5.17 -11.01
CA GLY A 199 23.72 5.40 -12.26
C GLY A 199 22.43 6.19 -12.03
N VAL A 200 22.02 6.93 -13.05
CA VAL A 200 20.78 7.72 -13.02
C VAL A 200 19.97 7.44 -14.28
N ALA A 201 18.73 7.00 -14.13
CA ALA A 201 17.84 6.72 -15.26
C ALA A 201 16.57 7.57 -15.20
N THR A 202 16.26 8.26 -16.29
CA THR A 202 14.96 8.92 -16.51
C THR A 202 14.23 8.21 -17.63
N LEU A 203 13.09 7.62 -17.31
CA LEU A 203 12.40 6.64 -18.14
C LEU A 203 10.94 7.05 -18.38
N SER A 204 10.45 6.88 -19.61
CA SER A 204 9.03 7.08 -19.93
C SER A 204 8.51 6.04 -20.91
N GLU A 205 7.28 5.55 -20.72
CA GLU A 205 6.69 4.57 -21.66
C GLU A 205 7.54 3.29 -21.82
N MET A 206 8.17 2.84 -20.75
CA MET A 206 8.97 1.61 -20.74
C MET A 206 8.11 0.37 -20.47
N GLN A 207 8.50 -0.76 -21.04
CA GLN A 207 7.85 -2.06 -20.81
C GLN A 207 8.90 -3.10 -20.37
N PHE A 208 8.83 -3.55 -19.11
CA PHE A 208 9.70 -4.58 -18.53
C PHE A 208 8.91 -5.85 -18.26
N THR A 209 8.94 -6.82 -19.19
CA THR A 209 8.00 -7.96 -19.15
C THR A 209 8.64 -9.34 -19.30
N ASN A 210 8.12 -10.34 -18.57
CA ASN A 210 8.55 -11.74 -18.69
C ASN A 210 10.06 -11.97 -18.50
N ASN A 211 10.76 -11.12 -17.75
CA ASN A 211 12.17 -11.33 -17.46
C ASN A 211 12.35 -12.38 -16.35
N LYS A 212 13.41 -13.17 -16.41
CA LYS A 212 13.65 -14.28 -15.46
C LYS A 212 14.11 -13.80 -14.07
N ALA A 213 14.45 -12.52 -13.91
CA ALA A 213 14.65 -11.88 -12.62
C ALA A 213 13.59 -10.80 -12.37
N ASN A 214 13.99 -9.58 -11.99
CA ASN A 214 13.06 -8.48 -11.74
C ASN A 214 12.73 -7.74 -13.04
N GLY A 215 11.63 -6.98 -13.05
CA GLY A 215 11.41 -6.04 -14.15
C GLY A 215 12.44 -4.92 -14.12
N VAL A 216 12.60 -4.30 -12.95
CA VAL A 216 13.57 -3.23 -12.69
C VAL A 216 14.32 -3.50 -11.40
N ASN A 217 15.65 -3.44 -11.43
CA ASN A 217 16.52 -3.62 -10.28
C ASN A 217 17.46 -2.42 -10.15
N VAL A 218 17.40 -1.72 -9.02
CA VAL A 218 18.15 -0.48 -8.77
C VAL A 218 18.97 -0.64 -7.50
N ASN A 219 20.29 -0.56 -7.62
CA ASN A 219 21.23 -0.77 -6.53
C ASN A 219 22.20 0.42 -6.39
N ASN A 220 22.16 1.11 -5.26
CA ASN A 220 23.01 2.29 -5.00
C ASN A 220 22.88 3.34 -6.13
N ALA A 221 21.66 3.60 -6.59
CA ALA A 221 21.40 4.38 -7.80
C ALA A 221 20.02 5.07 -7.75
N SER A 222 19.72 5.90 -8.76
CA SER A 222 18.50 6.72 -8.79
C SER A 222 17.69 6.55 -10.08
N ILE A 223 16.38 6.30 -9.94
CA ILE A 223 15.48 6.12 -11.07
C ILE A 223 14.28 7.08 -11.00
N THR A 224 13.90 7.64 -12.13
CA THR A 224 12.61 8.31 -12.35
C THR A 224 11.90 7.61 -13.51
N MET A 225 10.67 7.15 -13.30
CA MET A 225 9.93 6.35 -14.28
C MET A 225 8.46 6.81 -14.38
N GLY A 226 8.05 7.24 -15.57
CA GLY A 226 6.68 7.68 -15.86
C GLY A 226 5.99 6.82 -16.92
N ASN A 227 4.66 6.67 -16.86
CA ASN A 227 3.86 6.01 -17.90
C ASN A 227 4.38 4.61 -18.30
N SER A 228 4.98 3.88 -17.36
CA SER A 228 5.71 2.64 -17.66
C SER A 228 5.04 1.44 -17.03
N ALA A 229 5.41 0.25 -17.48
CA ALA A 229 4.94 -0.99 -16.88
C ALA A 229 6.07 -1.98 -16.59
N SER A 230 5.93 -2.68 -15.46
CA SER A 230 6.74 -3.83 -15.08
C SER A 230 5.82 -4.98 -14.73
N SER A 231 5.75 -6.01 -15.58
CA SER A 231 4.78 -7.08 -15.41
C SER A 231 5.28 -8.47 -15.72
N THR A 232 4.69 -9.47 -15.05
CA THR A 232 4.92 -10.90 -15.31
C THR A 232 6.39 -11.32 -15.26
N ASN A 233 7.23 -10.57 -14.55
CA ASN A 233 8.63 -10.96 -14.28
C ASN A 233 8.66 -12.03 -13.18
N ALA A 234 9.68 -12.89 -13.20
CA ALA A 234 9.72 -14.04 -12.29
C ALA A 234 9.94 -13.65 -10.82
N ASN A 235 10.61 -12.52 -10.56
CA ASN A 235 10.85 -11.98 -9.22
C ASN A 235 9.98 -10.74 -8.95
N ASP A 236 10.57 -9.66 -8.45
CA ASP A 236 9.85 -8.44 -8.08
C ASP A 236 9.59 -7.59 -9.34
N GLY A 237 8.52 -6.79 -9.31
CA GLY A 237 8.29 -5.81 -10.36
C GLY A 237 9.35 -4.72 -10.37
N MET A 238 9.68 -4.21 -9.19
CA MET A 238 10.79 -3.30 -8.96
C MET A 238 11.49 -3.64 -7.64
N ALA A 239 12.83 -3.67 -7.65
CA ALA A 239 13.66 -3.80 -6.46
C ALA A 239 14.57 -2.56 -6.30
N LEU A 240 14.58 -1.97 -5.11
CA LEU A 240 15.38 -0.82 -4.71
C LEU A 240 16.27 -1.20 -3.52
N GLN A 241 17.58 -1.06 -3.67
CA GLN A 241 18.55 -1.36 -2.62
C GLN A 241 19.52 -0.19 -2.46
N SER A 242 19.52 0.46 -1.30
CA SER A 242 20.29 1.69 -1.07
C SER A 242 20.05 2.74 -2.17
N ALA A 243 18.80 2.87 -2.62
CA ALA A 243 18.44 3.55 -3.86
C ALA A 243 17.31 4.58 -3.66
N SER A 244 17.07 5.39 -4.69
CA SER A 244 15.92 6.32 -4.74
C SER A 244 15.08 6.08 -6.00
N GLY A 245 13.77 5.96 -5.84
CA GLY A 245 12.83 5.79 -6.94
C GLY A 245 11.73 6.86 -6.94
N VAL A 246 11.45 7.43 -8.11
CA VAL A 246 10.26 8.24 -8.37
C VAL A 246 9.46 7.58 -9.49
N ILE A 247 8.21 7.22 -9.22
CA ILE A 247 7.33 6.53 -10.16
C ILE A 247 6.04 7.33 -10.33
N SER A 248 5.62 7.56 -11.57
CA SER A 248 4.32 8.17 -11.85
C SER A 248 3.58 7.45 -12.96
N ASP A 249 2.25 7.42 -12.88
CA ASP A 249 1.35 6.99 -13.96
C ASP A 249 1.67 5.57 -14.49
N SER A 250 2.15 4.71 -13.60
CA SER A 250 2.78 3.44 -13.98
C SER A 250 2.04 2.23 -13.42
N LYS A 251 2.32 1.07 -14.01
CA LYS A 251 1.67 -0.21 -13.67
C LYS A 251 2.69 -1.27 -13.33
N ILE A 252 2.65 -1.79 -12.12
CA ILE A 252 3.50 -2.90 -11.67
C ILE A 252 2.57 -4.07 -11.38
N LEU A 253 2.57 -5.08 -12.24
CA LEU A 253 1.47 -6.05 -12.30
C LEU A 253 1.93 -7.50 -12.38
N ASN A 254 1.31 -8.40 -11.63
CA ASN A 254 1.41 -9.86 -11.81
C ASN A 254 2.85 -10.41 -11.79
N ASN A 255 3.75 -9.76 -11.06
CA ASN A 255 5.12 -10.24 -10.88
C ASN A 255 5.18 -11.41 -9.87
N GLY A 256 6.13 -12.32 -10.08
CA GLY A 256 6.22 -13.62 -9.41
C GLY A 256 6.60 -13.56 -7.94
N LYS A 257 7.04 -12.40 -7.41
CA LYS A 257 7.25 -12.14 -5.98
C LYS A 257 6.46 -10.91 -5.53
N ARG A 258 7.13 -9.81 -5.16
CA ARG A 258 6.49 -8.56 -4.70
C ARG A 258 6.26 -7.62 -5.87
N GLY A 259 5.39 -6.64 -5.68
CA GLY A 259 5.29 -5.54 -6.64
C GLY A 259 6.54 -4.68 -6.58
N ILE A 260 6.76 -4.09 -5.42
CA ILE A 260 7.94 -3.28 -5.14
C ILE A 260 8.60 -3.74 -3.84
N PHE A 261 9.91 -3.97 -3.88
CA PHE A 261 10.73 -4.20 -2.71
C PHE A 261 11.73 -3.05 -2.52
N ALA A 262 11.78 -2.47 -1.33
CA ALA A 262 12.73 -1.42 -0.98
C ALA A 262 13.48 -1.77 0.31
N ASP A 263 14.82 -1.80 0.23
CA ASP A 263 15.72 -1.91 1.39
C ASP A 263 16.65 -0.70 1.46
N ARG A 264 16.69 -0.03 2.61
CA ARG A 264 17.48 1.19 2.84
C ARG A 264 17.30 2.24 1.74
N SER A 265 16.06 2.43 1.29
CA SER A 265 15.74 3.18 0.07
C SER A 265 14.60 4.18 0.30
N ALA A 266 14.46 5.12 -0.64
CA ALA A 266 13.33 6.07 -0.67
C ALA A 266 12.53 5.88 -1.97
N LEU A 267 11.20 5.78 -1.85
CA LEU A 267 10.30 5.59 -2.98
C LEU A 267 9.17 6.62 -2.93
N SER A 268 9.01 7.40 -4.00
CA SER A 268 7.82 8.22 -4.25
C SER A 268 7.03 7.60 -5.40
N ALA A 269 5.76 7.30 -5.20
CA ALA A 269 4.87 6.73 -6.18
C ALA A 269 3.56 7.55 -6.27
N SER A 270 3.18 7.93 -7.49
CA SER A 270 1.99 8.75 -7.75
C SER A 270 1.17 8.14 -8.88
N ASN A 271 -0.16 8.10 -8.75
CA ASN A 271 -1.06 7.51 -9.76
C ASN A 271 -0.56 6.15 -10.28
N THR A 272 -0.08 5.31 -9.37
CA THR A 272 0.58 4.05 -9.70
C THR A 272 -0.25 2.88 -9.22
N GLN A 273 -0.38 1.85 -10.08
CA GLN A 273 -1.05 0.60 -9.74
C GLN A 273 -0.01 -0.48 -9.42
N VAL A 274 -0.15 -1.13 -8.26
CA VAL A 274 0.68 -2.26 -7.82
C VAL A 274 -0.24 -3.43 -7.49
N SER A 275 -0.30 -4.44 -8.36
CA SER A 275 -1.38 -5.44 -8.28
C SER A 275 -1.03 -6.85 -8.74
N GLY A 276 -1.67 -7.84 -8.12
CA GLY A 276 -1.64 -9.24 -8.59
C GLY A 276 -0.36 -9.99 -8.25
N HIS A 277 0.41 -9.52 -7.26
CA HIS A 277 1.70 -10.11 -6.90
C HIS A 277 1.55 -11.37 -6.04
N SER A 278 2.51 -12.30 -6.13
CA SER A 278 2.46 -13.54 -5.35
C SER A 278 2.79 -13.36 -3.86
N GLN A 279 3.37 -12.21 -3.51
CA GLN A 279 3.70 -11.79 -2.15
C GLN A 279 3.07 -10.41 -1.88
N ASN A 280 3.73 -9.55 -1.10
CA ASN A 280 3.26 -8.21 -0.78
C ASN A 280 3.18 -7.32 -2.03
N GLY A 281 2.27 -6.34 -2.03
CA GLY A 281 2.25 -5.29 -3.04
C GLY A 281 3.52 -4.44 -2.96
N ILE A 282 3.70 -3.74 -1.84
CA ILE A 282 4.92 -3.00 -1.52
C ILE A 282 5.51 -3.52 -0.20
N GLU A 283 6.81 -3.81 -0.18
CA GLU A 283 7.55 -4.19 1.03
C GLU A 283 8.72 -3.26 1.28
N LEU A 284 8.76 -2.68 2.49
CA LEU A 284 9.76 -1.72 2.93
C LEU A 284 10.57 -2.28 4.10
N LYS A 285 11.89 -2.15 4.02
CA LYS A 285 12.83 -2.42 5.12
C LYS A 285 13.76 -1.23 5.28
N ASN A 286 13.81 -0.63 6.47
CA ASN A 286 14.64 0.55 6.73
C ASN A 286 14.47 1.66 5.66
N SER A 287 13.24 1.84 5.17
CA SER A 287 12.96 2.61 3.95
C SER A 287 11.86 3.64 4.16
N ALA A 288 11.72 4.55 3.20
CA ALA A 288 10.64 5.53 3.16
C ALA A 288 9.76 5.33 1.92
N LEU A 289 8.44 5.42 2.12
CA LEU A 289 7.44 5.44 1.04
C LEU A 289 6.61 6.73 1.09
N ASP A 290 6.43 7.33 -0.08
CA ASP A 290 5.49 8.40 -0.33
C ASP A 290 4.53 7.99 -1.46
N LEU A 291 3.31 7.59 -1.10
CA LEU A 291 2.30 7.07 -2.02
C LEU A 291 1.12 8.04 -2.15
N ARG A 292 0.93 8.64 -3.33
CA ARG A 292 -0.06 9.70 -3.55
C ARG A 292 -0.94 9.51 -4.79
N ASN A 293 -1.91 10.40 -4.94
CA ASN A 293 -2.63 10.71 -6.18
C ASN A 293 -3.31 9.51 -6.85
N LYS A 294 -4.30 8.93 -6.18
CA LYS A 294 -5.11 7.80 -6.66
C LYS A 294 -4.28 6.55 -6.98
N SER A 295 -3.18 6.36 -6.24
CA SER A 295 -2.44 5.11 -6.34
C SER A 295 -3.28 3.96 -5.77
N LEU A 296 -3.13 2.79 -6.38
CA LEU A 296 -3.93 1.60 -6.09
C LEU A 296 -3.01 0.42 -5.79
N ILE A 297 -3.14 -0.14 -4.59
CA ILE A 297 -2.43 -1.37 -4.17
C ILE A 297 -3.46 -2.47 -3.97
N SER A 298 -3.48 -3.48 -4.85
CA SER A 298 -4.60 -4.43 -4.85
C SER A 298 -4.27 -5.86 -5.24
N GLU A 299 -5.13 -6.79 -4.86
CA GLU A 299 -5.11 -8.18 -5.36
C GLU A 299 -3.77 -8.92 -5.16
N ASN A 300 -2.99 -8.49 -4.17
CA ASN A 300 -1.71 -9.13 -3.84
C ASN A 300 -1.94 -10.29 -2.89
N LYS A 301 -1.23 -11.41 -3.07
CA LYS A 301 -1.39 -12.60 -2.22
C LYS A 301 -0.82 -12.42 -0.81
N GLY A 302 0.04 -11.42 -0.60
CA GLY A 302 0.51 -10.98 0.71
C GLY A 302 -0.29 -9.80 1.26
N ASN A 303 0.38 -8.92 2.00
CA ASN A 303 -0.18 -7.65 2.45
C ASN A 303 -0.20 -6.64 1.29
N GLY A 304 -1.06 -5.63 1.37
CA GLY A 304 -0.99 -4.49 0.44
C GLY A 304 0.35 -3.78 0.58
N ILE A 305 0.62 -3.24 1.78
CA ILE A 305 1.90 -2.63 2.14
C ILE A 305 2.41 -3.24 3.44
N SER A 306 3.65 -3.71 3.44
CA SER A 306 4.36 -4.21 4.62
C SER A 306 5.57 -3.33 4.92
N ALA A 307 5.70 -2.85 6.14
CA ALA A 307 6.78 -1.96 6.55
C ALA A 307 7.47 -2.43 7.83
N ASP A 308 8.79 -2.54 7.78
CA ASP A 308 9.65 -2.83 8.91
C ASP A 308 10.69 -1.71 9.08
N SER A 309 10.72 -1.11 10.27
CA SER A 309 11.66 -0.04 10.62
C SER A 309 11.64 1.11 9.60
N SER A 310 10.44 1.47 9.13
CA SER A 310 10.22 2.30 7.94
C SER A 310 9.20 3.41 8.19
N SER A 311 9.19 4.43 7.31
CA SER A 311 8.26 5.56 7.37
C SER A 311 7.39 5.65 6.12
N LEU A 312 6.11 5.94 6.27
CA LEU A 312 5.14 5.94 5.16
C LEU A 312 4.27 7.18 5.17
N ILE A 313 4.03 7.71 3.97
CA ILE A 313 2.93 8.64 3.70
C ILE A 313 2.03 7.99 2.66
N VAL A 314 0.74 7.86 2.95
CA VAL A 314 -0.26 7.38 2.01
C VAL A 314 -1.39 8.41 1.93
N SER A 315 -1.52 9.09 0.80
CA SER A 315 -2.53 10.15 0.64
C SER A 315 -3.36 9.95 -0.62
N THR A 316 -4.67 10.18 -0.54
CA THR A 316 -5.58 10.08 -1.69
C THR A 316 -5.41 8.76 -2.45
N SER A 317 -5.27 7.63 -1.74
CA SER A 317 -4.92 6.34 -2.33
C SER A 317 -5.79 5.21 -1.79
N THR A 318 -5.78 4.07 -2.47
CA THR A 318 -6.59 2.90 -2.11
C THR A 318 -5.71 1.67 -1.96
N VAL A 319 -5.87 0.97 -0.84
CA VAL A 319 -5.30 -0.36 -0.58
C VAL A 319 -6.46 -1.33 -0.42
N THR A 320 -6.59 -2.32 -1.29
CA THR A 320 -7.80 -3.15 -1.29
C THR A 320 -7.62 -4.56 -1.85
N LYS A 321 -8.40 -5.52 -1.36
CA LYS A 321 -8.47 -6.90 -1.88
C LYS A 321 -7.13 -7.64 -1.86
N ASN A 322 -6.22 -7.31 -0.96
CA ASN A 322 -5.02 -8.09 -0.73
C ASN A 322 -5.37 -9.29 0.16
N ASN A 323 -4.71 -10.44 0.01
CA ASN A 323 -5.13 -11.67 0.71
C ASN A 323 -4.73 -11.69 2.20
N GLN A 324 -3.84 -10.80 2.65
CA GLN A 324 -3.49 -10.63 4.07
C GLN A 324 -3.99 -9.28 4.58
N ASN A 325 -3.18 -8.53 5.33
CA ASN A 325 -3.59 -7.23 5.83
C ASN A 325 -3.49 -6.17 4.72
N GLY A 326 -4.29 -5.11 4.81
CA GLY A 326 -4.11 -3.94 3.95
C GLY A 326 -2.75 -3.30 4.21
N LEU A 327 -2.52 -2.92 5.47
CA LEU A 327 -1.26 -2.33 5.95
C LEU A 327 -0.71 -3.14 7.14
N LEU A 328 0.59 -3.45 7.12
CA LEU A 328 1.30 -4.13 8.20
C LEU A 328 2.52 -3.31 8.63
N PHE A 329 2.60 -2.94 9.91
CA PHE A 329 3.68 -2.12 10.46
C PHE A 329 4.40 -2.81 11.61
N GLN A 330 5.72 -2.85 11.52
CA GLN A 330 6.61 -3.26 12.61
C GLN A 330 7.67 -2.18 12.83
N SER A 331 7.77 -1.66 14.06
CA SER A 331 8.73 -0.60 14.40
C SER A 331 8.70 0.59 13.44
N SER A 332 7.52 0.93 12.93
CA SER A 332 7.34 1.84 11.79
C SER A 332 6.38 2.98 12.12
N SER A 333 6.40 4.03 11.30
CA SER A 333 5.48 5.17 11.42
C SER A 333 4.76 5.44 10.11
N ALA A 334 3.47 5.75 10.15
CA ALA A 334 2.70 6.07 8.95
C ALA A 334 1.74 7.26 9.14
N ASP A 335 1.66 8.11 8.12
CA ASP A 335 0.62 9.13 7.98
C ASP A 335 -0.28 8.76 6.80
N VAL A 336 -1.56 8.49 7.08
CA VAL A 336 -2.54 8.09 6.07
C VAL A 336 -3.65 9.14 5.97
N SER A 337 -3.90 9.71 4.79
CA SER A 337 -4.87 10.80 4.62
C SER A 337 -5.74 10.64 3.39
N ASP A 338 -7.02 11.00 3.49
CA ASP A 338 -7.99 10.98 2.39
C ASP A 338 -7.96 9.66 1.58
N SER A 339 -7.77 8.54 2.28
CA SER A 339 -7.45 7.23 1.69
C SER A 339 -8.41 6.15 2.16
N GLU A 340 -8.38 5.02 1.47
CA GLU A 340 -9.19 3.86 1.81
C GLU A 340 -8.32 2.60 1.94
N VAL A 341 -8.53 1.86 3.03
CA VAL A 341 -8.03 0.50 3.23
C VAL A 341 -9.26 -0.40 3.33
N SER A 342 -9.46 -1.33 2.38
CA SER A 342 -10.73 -2.06 2.35
C SER A 342 -10.67 -3.46 1.76
N SER A 343 -11.52 -4.35 2.29
CA SER A 343 -11.73 -5.70 1.75
C SER A 343 -10.46 -6.57 1.65
N ASP A 344 -9.45 -6.30 2.48
CA ASP A 344 -8.26 -7.16 2.58
C ASP A 344 -8.58 -8.44 3.39
N GLY A 345 -7.84 -9.53 3.15
CA GLY A 345 -8.15 -10.89 3.59
C GLY A 345 -7.85 -11.20 5.05
N ALA A 346 -7.29 -10.26 5.81
CA ALA A 346 -7.09 -10.37 7.25
C ALA A 346 -7.58 -9.12 7.98
N ARG A 347 -6.69 -8.24 8.46
CA ARG A 347 -7.03 -6.97 9.11
C ARG A 347 -6.90 -5.82 8.13
N GLY A 348 -7.54 -4.70 8.41
CA GLY A 348 -7.26 -3.48 7.66
C GLY A 348 -5.84 -3.02 7.90
N ILE A 349 -5.52 -2.77 9.17
CA ILE A 349 -4.20 -2.33 9.61
C ILE A 349 -3.76 -3.15 10.84
N ASP A 350 -2.56 -3.73 10.78
CA ASP A 350 -1.92 -4.45 11.90
C ASP A 350 -0.60 -3.78 12.27
N MET A 351 -0.40 -3.48 13.56
CA MET A 351 0.71 -2.66 14.03
C MET A 351 1.36 -3.23 15.29
N LYS A 352 2.70 -3.28 15.28
CA LYS A 352 3.52 -3.60 16.44
C LYS A 352 4.64 -2.57 16.63
N ASN A 353 4.80 -2.07 17.86
CA ASN A 353 5.81 -1.05 18.20
C ASN A 353 5.80 0.15 17.23
N SER A 354 4.61 0.58 16.80
CA SER A 354 4.46 1.48 15.66
C SER A 354 3.56 2.68 15.99
N ALA A 355 3.61 3.71 15.15
CA ALA A 355 2.77 4.90 15.26
C ALA A 355 1.99 5.15 13.96
N LEU A 356 0.72 5.51 14.07
CA LEU A 356 -0.13 5.80 12.92
C LEU A 356 -0.95 7.08 13.16
N THR A 357 -0.89 8.01 12.22
CA THR A 357 -1.82 9.13 12.14
C THR A 357 -2.74 8.93 10.95
N THR A 358 -4.05 9.11 11.14
CA THR A 358 -5.01 9.13 10.03
C THR A 358 -5.82 10.41 9.96
N SER A 359 -6.15 10.84 8.74
CA SER A 359 -7.09 11.93 8.50
C SER A 359 -8.04 11.61 7.35
N LYS A 360 -9.36 11.61 7.62
CA LYS A 360 -10.40 11.29 6.63
C LYS A 360 -10.15 9.96 5.91
N THR A 361 -9.66 8.97 6.64
CA THR A 361 -9.33 7.65 6.12
C THR A 361 -10.43 6.64 6.46
N ASN A 362 -10.80 5.81 5.50
CA ASN A 362 -11.76 4.74 5.69
C ASN A 362 -11.06 3.38 5.80
N ILE A 363 -11.46 2.56 6.78
CA ILE A 363 -10.95 1.20 7.04
C ILE A 363 -12.16 0.25 7.05
N LEU A 364 -12.41 -0.44 5.93
CA LEU A 364 -13.72 -1.02 5.64
C LEU A 364 -13.69 -2.53 5.31
N GLY A 365 -14.61 -3.30 5.89
CA GLY A 365 -15.01 -4.59 5.33
C GLY A 365 -14.01 -5.74 5.49
N HIS A 366 -13.15 -5.72 6.51
CA HIS A 366 -12.14 -6.76 6.73
C HIS A 366 -12.72 -7.99 7.44
N PRO A 367 -12.26 -9.22 7.15
CA PRO A 367 -12.71 -10.45 7.82
C PRO A 367 -12.18 -10.61 9.25
N SER A 368 -11.27 -9.75 9.70
CA SER A 368 -10.81 -9.64 11.09
C SER A 368 -11.01 -8.19 11.57
N ASP A 369 -10.11 -7.70 12.42
CA ASP A 369 -10.18 -6.37 13.01
C ASP A 369 -9.96 -5.28 11.97
N GLY A 370 -10.60 -4.12 12.14
CA GLY A 370 -10.29 -2.94 11.33
C GLY A 370 -8.86 -2.48 11.60
N LEU A 371 -8.54 -2.25 12.88
CA LEU A 371 -7.21 -1.86 13.35
C LEU A 371 -6.78 -2.71 14.54
N LYS A 372 -5.58 -3.28 14.50
CA LYS A 372 -4.96 -3.98 15.62
C LYS A 372 -3.65 -3.31 16.03
N LEU A 373 -3.49 -3.11 17.34
CA LEU A 373 -2.35 -2.42 17.96
C LEU A 373 -1.74 -3.29 19.05
N ASP A 374 -0.43 -3.52 18.95
CA ASP A 374 0.40 -4.08 20.02
C ASP A 374 1.54 -3.09 20.31
N THR A 375 1.57 -2.58 21.56
CA THR A 375 2.61 -1.64 22.01
C THR A 375 2.76 -0.46 21.05
N SER A 376 1.63 0.09 20.59
CA SER A 376 1.56 1.03 19.48
C SER A 376 0.67 2.23 19.81
N SER A 377 0.76 3.28 19.00
CA SER A 377 -0.05 4.49 19.15
C SER A 377 -0.79 4.82 17.86
N VAL A 378 -2.02 5.31 18.01
CA VAL A 378 -2.80 5.80 16.87
C VAL A 378 -3.53 7.10 17.19
N ASN A 379 -3.54 8.01 16.22
CA ASN A 379 -4.33 9.24 16.22
C ASN A 379 -5.18 9.31 14.96
N LEU A 380 -6.50 9.18 15.08
CA LEU A 380 -7.44 9.18 13.97
C LEU A 380 -8.31 10.43 14.01
N SER A 381 -8.40 11.12 12.87
CA SER A 381 -9.23 12.32 12.70
C SER A 381 -10.17 12.17 11.50
N GLY A 382 -11.49 12.18 11.72
CA GLY A 382 -12.45 11.90 10.67
C GLY A 382 -12.37 10.47 10.11
N GLY A 383 -13.16 10.20 9.07
CA GLY A 383 -13.18 8.89 8.43
C GLY A 383 -13.99 7.84 9.20
N LYS A 384 -13.95 6.59 8.71
CA LYS A 384 -14.77 5.50 9.21
C LYS A 384 -13.98 4.21 9.40
N ILE A 385 -14.26 3.49 10.47
CA ILE A 385 -13.88 2.09 10.64
C ILE A 385 -15.17 1.29 10.64
N ALA A 386 -15.46 0.58 9.54
CA ALA A 386 -16.78 -0.02 9.36
C ALA A 386 -16.79 -1.41 8.75
N ASP A 387 -17.83 -2.17 9.07
CA ASP A 387 -18.17 -3.46 8.46
C ASP A 387 -17.10 -4.55 8.60
N ASN A 388 -16.19 -4.39 9.58
CA ASN A 388 -15.14 -5.34 9.91
C ASN A 388 -15.72 -6.49 10.74
N LYS A 389 -15.36 -7.74 10.47
CA LYS A 389 -15.93 -8.92 11.14
C LYS A 389 -15.33 -9.18 12.54
N GLY A 390 -14.18 -8.58 12.85
CA GLY A 390 -13.58 -8.58 14.18
C GLY A 390 -13.92 -7.33 14.98
N GLU A 391 -12.95 -6.88 15.78
CA GLU A 391 -13.03 -5.62 16.50
C GLU A 391 -12.98 -4.43 15.53
N GLY A 392 -13.62 -3.30 15.88
CA GLY A 392 -13.34 -2.06 15.17
C GLY A 392 -11.87 -1.67 15.36
N ILE A 393 -11.48 -1.50 16.62
CA ILE A 393 -10.10 -1.32 17.07
C ILE A 393 -9.81 -2.29 18.22
N SER A 394 -8.72 -3.04 18.11
CA SER A 394 -8.17 -3.90 19.18
C SER A 394 -6.82 -3.35 19.64
N ALA A 395 -6.70 -2.99 20.92
CA ALA A 395 -5.51 -2.35 21.47
C ALA A 395 -4.97 -3.09 22.71
N GLN A 396 -3.68 -3.42 22.66
CA GLN A 396 -2.92 -4.00 23.76
C GLN A 396 -1.68 -3.16 24.04
N ASN A 397 -1.46 -2.75 25.29
CA ASN A 397 -0.35 -1.88 25.70
C ASN A 397 -0.23 -0.62 24.84
N SER A 398 -1.37 -0.05 24.43
CA SER A 398 -1.44 0.89 23.31
C SER A 398 -2.29 2.11 23.63
N THR A 399 -2.14 3.16 22.82
CA THR A 399 -2.90 4.42 22.96
C THR A 399 -3.73 4.71 21.72
N VAL A 400 -5.01 5.01 21.90
CA VAL A 400 -5.96 5.33 20.82
C VAL A 400 -6.50 6.74 21.02
N ALA A 401 -6.32 7.63 20.05
CA ALA A 401 -6.97 8.94 20.01
C ALA A 401 -7.92 9.04 18.81
N LEU A 402 -9.16 9.44 19.06
CA LEU A 402 -10.23 9.56 18.07
C LEU A 402 -10.81 10.97 18.09
N THR A 403 -10.87 11.62 16.92
CA THR A 403 -11.53 12.93 16.76
C THR A 403 -12.48 12.86 15.58
N SER A 404 -13.78 12.98 15.83
CA SER A 404 -14.82 12.92 14.78
C SER A 404 -14.78 11.64 13.93
N VAL A 405 -14.42 10.51 14.53
CA VAL A 405 -14.35 9.20 13.86
C VAL A 405 -15.65 8.43 14.08
N THR A 406 -16.12 7.70 13.07
CA THR A 406 -17.21 6.73 13.22
C THR A 406 -16.66 5.31 13.18
N ILE A 407 -16.85 4.56 14.27
CA ILE A 407 -16.62 3.11 14.34
C ILE A 407 -17.99 2.44 14.31
N THR A 408 -18.31 1.66 13.26
CA THR A 408 -19.64 1.04 13.16
C THR A 408 -19.65 -0.35 12.57
N ASN A 409 -20.67 -1.14 12.90
CA ASN A 409 -20.90 -2.47 12.32
C ASN A 409 -19.71 -3.44 12.53
N SER A 410 -19.01 -3.32 13.65
CA SER A 410 -17.96 -4.27 14.03
C SER A 410 -18.57 -5.62 14.38
N GLY A 411 -17.98 -6.71 13.91
CA GLY A 411 -18.43 -8.07 14.17
C GLY A 411 -18.11 -8.58 15.58
N ALA A 412 -17.28 -7.86 16.35
CA ALA A 412 -17.09 -8.02 17.79
C ALA A 412 -17.42 -6.70 18.52
N ASN A 413 -16.51 -6.15 19.31
CA ASN A 413 -16.68 -4.85 19.96
C ASN A 413 -16.29 -3.70 19.01
N GLY A 414 -16.77 -2.49 19.32
CA GLY A 414 -16.31 -1.29 18.62
C GLY A 414 -14.85 -1.01 18.96
N LEU A 415 -14.55 -1.00 20.26
CA LEU A 415 -13.22 -0.77 20.80
C LEU A 415 -12.91 -1.77 21.93
N LEU A 416 -11.83 -2.54 21.78
CA LEU A 416 -11.30 -3.45 22.80
C LEU A 416 -9.98 -2.91 23.34
N LEU A 417 -9.87 -2.75 24.66
CA LEU A 417 -8.68 -2.26 25.35
C LEU A 417 -8.19 -3.25 26.41
N ARG A 418 -6.88 -3.54 26.36
CA ARG A 418 -6.16 -4.31 27.37
C ARG A 418 -4.89 -3.55 27.75
N ASP A 419 -4.79 -3.13 29.01
CA ASP A 419 -3.69 -2.28 29.50
C ASP A 419 -3.41 -1.09 28.56
N SER A 420 -4.48 -0.40 28.18
CA SER A 420 -4.47 0.58 27.09
C SER A 420 -5.30 1.83 27.45
N SER A 421 -5.05 2.92 26.74
CA SER A 421 -5.82 4.16 26.91
C SER A 421 -6.55 4.55 25.62
N ALA A 422 -7.79 5.01 25.74
CA ALA A 422 -8.53 5.59 24.62
C ALA A 422 -9.13 6.96 24.96
N ASN A 423 -8.89 7.93 24.09
CA ASN A 423 -9.49 9.26 24.15
C ASN A 423 -10.32 9.49 22.89
N ALA A 424 -11.59 9.86 23.04
CA ALA A 424 -12.47 10.16 21.92
C ALA A 424 -13.17 11.51 22.09
N THR A 425 -13.18 12.32 21.04
CA THR A 425 -13.91 13.60 20.98
C THR A 425 -14.84 13.63 19.78
N GLY A 426 -16.11 13.98 19.98
CA GLY A 426 -17.08 14.14 18.89
C GLY A 426 -17.24 12.90 18.00
N SER A 427 -16.97 11.71 18.54
CA SER A 427 -16.89 10.46 17.78
C SER A 427 -18.14 9.59 18.02
N GLU A 428 -18.30 8.55 17.22
CA GLU A 428 -19.41 7.60 17.34
C GLU A 428 -18.89 6.16 17.32
N ILE A 429 -19.38 5.33 18.25
CA ILE A 429 -19.14 3.88 18.28
C ILE A 429 -20.50 3.19 18.32
N SER A 430 -20.86 2.51 17.23
CA SER A 430 -22.23 2.05 17.04
C SER A 430 -22.38 0.69 16.38
N ASN A 431 -23.51 0.03 16.63
CA ASN A 431 -23.92 -1.18 15.90
C ASN A 431 -22.87 -2.31 15.91
N SER A 432 -21.99 -2.35 16.92
CA SER A 432 -21.09 -3.49 17.13
C SER A 432 -21.90 -4.70 17.57
N SER A 433 -21.52 -5.91 17.14
CA SER A 433 -22.27 -7.12 17.47
C SER A 433 -22.17 -7.48 18.97
N ALA A 434 -21.07 -7.09 19.61
CA ALA A 434 -20.82 -7.22 21.04
C ALA A 434 -20.95 -5.86 21.74
N LYS A 435 -19.95 -5.44 22.53
CA LYS A 435 -20.00 -4.17 23.27
C LYS A 435 -19.59 -3.00 22.39
N GLY A 436 -20.01 -1.79 22.75
CA GLY A 436 -19.42 -0.59 22.16
C GLY A 436 -17.94 -0.48 22.54
N ILE A 437 -17.67 -0.48 23.84
CA ILE A 437 -16.32 -0.45 24.42
C ILE A 437 -16.17 -1.57 25.47
N ASP A 438 -15.11 -2.38 25.35
CA ASP A 438 -14.66 -3.33 26.39
C ASP A 438 -13.26 -2.94 26.86
N ALA A 439 -13.14 -2.48 28.11
CA ALA A 439 -11.87 -2.07 28.68
C ALA A 439 -11.51 -2.92 29.91
N GLY A 440 -10.31 -3.50 29.89
CA GLY A 440 -9.82 -4.39 30.93
C GLY A 440 -8.36 -4.13 31.30
N ALA A 441 -7.91 -4.72 32.41
CA ALA A 441 -6.52 -4.68 32.87
C ALA A 441 -5.96 -3.25 32.97
N ALA A 442 -6.47 -2.45 33.91
CA ALA A 442 -6.02 -1.07 34.17
C ALA A 442 -6.18 -0.08 33.00
N SER A 443 -7.08 -0.38 32.05
CA SER A 443 -7.33 0.52 30.92
C SER A 443 -8.05 1.81 31.32
N THR A 444 -7.86 2.86 30.52
CA THR A 444 -8.47 4.18 30.74
C THR A 444 -9.25 4.63 29.50
N VAL A 445 -10.45 5.16 29.70
CA VAL A 445 -11.32 5.64 28.61
C VAL A 445 -11.77 7.06 28.94
N THR A 446 -11.49 8.03 28.05
CA THR A 446 -11.98 9.41 28.18
C THR A 446 -12.78 9.80 26.95
N LEU A 447 -14.06 10.10 27.12
CA LEU A 447 -14.96 10.44 26.03
C LEU A 447 -15.53 11.85 26.23
N VAL A 448 -15.46 12.68 25.19
CA VAL A 448 -16.05 14.02 25.14
C VAL A 448 -17.00 14.09 23.96
N ASP A 449 -18.27 14.43 24.21
CA ASP A 449 -19.31 14.57 23.17
C ASP A 449 -19.36 13.37 22.21
N THR A 450 -19.13 12.17 22.74
CA THR A 450 -19.03 10.92 21.97
C THR A 450 -20.25 10.06 22.22
N ASN A 451 -20.75 9.41 21.16
CA ASN A 451 -21.97 8.61 21.19
C ASN A 451 -21.66 7.11 21.12
N ILE A 452 -22.29 6.32 22.00
CA ILE A 452 -22.16 4.86 22.07
C ILE A 452 -23.55 4.24 21.85
N LEU A 453 -23.81 3.76 20.63
CA LEU A 453 -25.19 3.55 20.14
C LEU A 453 -25.45 2.12 19.66
N ASN A 454 -26.60 1.56 20.07
CA ASN A 454 -27.19 0.36 19.44
C ASN A 454 -26.27 -0.87 19.36
N ASN A 455 -25.34 -1.03 20.31
CA ASN A 455 -24.45 -2.19 20.32
C ASN A 455 -25.19 -3.44 20.82
N GLY A 456 -24.74 -4.61 20.33
CA GLY A 456 -25.41 -5.90 20.53
C GLY A 456 -25.31 -6.45 21.95
N ASN A 457 -24.49 -5.84 22.80
CA ASN A 457 -24.39 -6.11 24.23
C ASN A 457 -24.36 -4.78 25.00
N ASP A 458 -23.46 -4.59 25.97
CA ASP A 458 -23.36 -3.35 26.73
C ASP A 458 -22.82 -2.20 25.87
N GLY A 459 -23.20 -0.97 26.20
CA GLY A 459 -22.54 0.20 25.61
C GLY A 459 -21.06 0.24 26.01
N ILE A 460 -20.79 0.23 27.32
CA ILE A 460 -19.44 0.24 27.89
C ILE A 460 -19.33 -0.85 28.97
N GLN A 461 -18.31 -1.69 28.91
CA GLN A 461 -17.94 -2.64 29.97
C GLN A 461 -16.52 -2.35 30.47
N LEU A 462 -16.37 -2.25 31.80
CA LEU A 462 -15.08 -2.07 32.47
C LEU A 462 -14.79 -3.23 33.43
N ALA A 463 -13.55 -3.71 33.44
CA ALA A 463 -13.02 -4.60 34.46
C ALA A 463 -11.64 -4.10 34.92
N GLN A 464 -11.48 -3.82 36.22
CA GLN A 464 -10.28 -3.18 36.78
C GLN A 464 -9.83 -1.95 35.97
N SER A 465 -10.76 -1.12 35.50
CA SER A 465 -10.50 -0.05 34.53
C SER A 465 -11.30 1.22 34.85
N SER A 466 -11.07 2.32 34.13
CA SER A 466 -11.79 3.58 34.35
C SER A 466 -12.39 4.16 33.07
N ALA A 467 -13.57 4.79 33.20
CA ALA A 467 -14.17 5.58 32.13
C ALA A 467 -14.67 6.94 32.63
N GLY A 468 -14.25 8.01 31.96
CA GLY A 468 -14.77 9.36 32.12
C GLY A 468 -15.53 9.79 30.86
N LEU A 469 -16.78 10.23 31.01
CA LEU A 469 -17.60 10.75 29.91
C LEU A 469 -18.06 12.17 30.25
N ARG A 470 -17.88 13.09 29.30
CA ARG A 470 -18.38 14.47 29.38
C ARG A 470 -19.23 14.76 28.16
N GLY A 471 -20.52 15.01 28.37
CA GLY A 471 -21.50 15.10 27.29
C GLY A 471 -21.75 13.74 26.64
N GLY A 472 -22.24 13.74 25.40
CA GLY A 472 -22.51 12.52 24.63
C GLY A 472 -23.66 11.66 25.15
N THR A 473 -23.90 10.54 24.48
CA THR A 473 -25.03 9.64 24.76
C THR A 473 -24.62 8.16 24.72
N VAL A 474 -25.06 7.37 25.70
CA VAL A 474 -25.01 5.90 25.69
C VAL A 474 -26.43 5.36 25.54
N LYS A 475 -26.79 4.88 24.34
CA LYS A 475 -28.19 4.63 23.99
C LYS A 475 -28.44 3.37 23.17
N GLY A 476 -29.57 2.73 23.44
CA GLY A 476 -30.12 1.66 22.59
C GLY A 476 -29.32 0.36 22.61
N ASN A 477 -28.38 0.20 23.55
CA ASN A 477 -27.57 -1.00 23.66
C ASN A 477 -28.44 -2.16 24.18
N LYS A 478 -28.22 -3.37 23.64
CA LYS A 478 -29.11 -4.53 23.87
C LYS A 478 -28.93 -5.18 25.25
N ALA A 479 -27.91 -4.78 26.01
CA ALA A 479 -27.76 -5.11 27.42
C ALA A 479 -27.71 -3.83 28.25
N ARG A 480 -26.69 -3.67 29.10
CA ARG A 480 -26.58 -2.49 29.98
C ARG A 480 -26.12 -1.28 29.19
N GLY A 481 -26.43 -0.07 29.67
CA GLY A 481 -25.76 1.12 29.18
C GLY A 481 -24.27 1.06 29.52
N ILE A 482 -23.97 0.97 30.82
CA ILE A 482 -22.61 0.90 31.35
C ILE A 482 -22.53 -0.21 32.42
N GLY A 483 -21.56 -1.12 32.29
CA GLY A 483 -21.20 -2.11 33.30
C GLY A 483 -19.79 -1.86 33.84
N ALA A 484 -19.61 -1.88 35.16
CA ALA A 484 -18.31 -1.72 35.78
C ALA A 484 -18.12 -2.71 36.95
N GLN A 485 -16.97 -3.38 36.97
CA GLN A 485 -16.65 -4.36 38.00
C GLN A 485 -15.19 -4.29 38.47
N ASP A 486 -14.87 -4.98 39.57
CA ASP A 486 -13.51 -5.20 40.04
C ASP A 486 -12.73 -3.90 40.31
N ARG A 487 -13.27 -3.03 41.16
CA ARG A 487 -12.72 -1.70 41.51
C ARG A 487 -12.66 -0.72 40.34
N SER A 488 -13.44 -0.95 39.29
CA SER A 488 -13.57 0.00 38.19
C SER A 488 -14.22 1.31 38.64
N THR A 489 -13.94 2.39 37.92
CA THR A 489 -14.49 3.73 38.19
C THR A 489 -15.18 4.29 36.95
N VAL A 490 -16.35 4.89 37.14
CA VAL A 490 -17.09 5.57 36.07
C VAL A 490 -17.45 6.98 36.54
N ALA A 491 -17.13 7.98 35.72
CA ALA A 491 -17.48 9.38 35.98
C ALA A 491 -18.20 9.99 34.79
N LEU A 492 -19.45 10.40 34.98
CA LEU A 492 -20.30 11.02 33.96
C LEU A 492 -20.57 12.48 34.32
N THR A 493 -20.38 13.39 33.35
CA THR A 493 -20.76 14.81 33.47
C THR A 493 -21.57 15.22 32.25
N GLY A 494 -22.83 15.63 32.42
CA GLY A 494 -23.66 16.04 31.28
C GLY A 494 -23.99 14.91 30.29
N THR A 495 -23.70 13.66 30.64
CA THR A 495 -23.93 12.48 29.78
C THR A 495 -25.34 11.94 29.95
N ILE A 496 -25.91 11.45 28.84
CA ILE A 496 -27.23 10.80 28.82
C ILE A 496 -27.07 9.29 28.62
N VAL A 497 -27.59 8.48 29.54
CA VAL A 497 -27.66 7.02 29.43
C VAL A 497 -29.12 6.61 29.29
N THR A 498 -29.55 6.25 28.08
CA THR A 498 -30.99 6.10 27.82
C THR A 498 -31.39 4.97 26.88
N GLY A 499 -32.54 4.36 27.12
CA GLY A 499 -33.12 3.40 26.17
C GLY A 499 -32.31 2.11 25.99
N ASN A 500 -31.45 1.75 26.95
CA ASN A 500 -30.73 0.47 26.91
C ASN A 500 -31.65 -0.64 27.43
N SER A 501 -31.55 -1.86 26.88
CA SER A 501 -32.51 -2.94 27.21
C SER A 501 -32.36 -3.50 28.63
N GLY A 502 -31.16 -3.37 29.23
CA GLY A 502 -30.84 -3.76 30.60
C GLY A 502 -30.83 -2.59 31.58
N ASP A 503 -29.98 -2.68 32.61
CA ASP A 503 -29.78 -1.58 33.55
C ASP A 503 -29.10 -0.41 32.83
N GLY A 504 -29.43 0.84 33.18
CA GLY A 504 -28.70 2.00 32.68
C GLY A 504 -27.23 1.92 33.09
N VAL A 505 -26.98 1.71 34.39
CA VAL A 505 -25.66 1.50 34.97
C VAL A 505 -25.70 0.29 35.92
N GLN A 506 -24.74 -0.63 35.79
CA GLN A 506 -24.53 -1.73 36.74
C GLN A 506 -23.11 -1.70 37.32
N LEU A 507 -23.02 -1.85 38.64
CA LEU A 507 -21.78 -1.85 39.41
C LEU A 507 -21.65 -3.10 40.27
N VAL A 508 -20.46 -3.70 40.29
CA VAL A 508 -20.08 -4.80 41.18
C VAL A 508 -18.70 -4.50 41.77
N ALA A 509 -18.60 -4.21 43.06
CA ALA A 509 -17.36 -3.74 43.68
C ALA A 509 -16.71 -2.56 42.91
N ALA A 510 -17.53 -1.59 42.47
CA ALA A 510 -17.09 -0.49 41.61
C ALA A 510 -17.65 0.86 42.09
N SER A 511 -17.12 1.96 41.54
CA SER A 511 -17.60 3.31 41.85
C SER A 511 -18.16 4.03 40.64
N PHE A 512 -19.19 4.84 40.88
CA PHE A 512 -19.88 5.60 39.85
C PHE A 512 -20.20 7.00 40.35
N SER A 513 -19.97 7.99 39.50
CA SER A 513 -20.45 9.36 39.71
C SER A 513 -21.22 9.88 38.50
N LEU A 514 -22.33 10.56 38.76
CA LEU A 514 -23.11 11.29 37.77
C LEU A 514 -23.26 12.74 38.23
N ARG A 515 -22.88 13.68 37.36
CA ARG A 515 -23.10 15.12 37.56
C ARG A 515 -23.85 15.72 36.37
N ASP A 516 -24.91 16.48 36.62
CA ASP A 516 -25.68 17.22 35.60
C ASP A 516 -26.12 16.36 34.41
N GLY A 517 -26.38 15.06 34.61
CA GLY A 517 -26.71 14.11 33.54
C GLY A 517 -27.99 13.31 33.81
N GLN A 518 -28.33 12.42 32.88
CA GLN A 518 -29.61 11.70 32.90
C GLN A 518 -29.42 10.19 32.68
N ILE A 519 -30.10 9.39 33.50
CA ILE A 519 -30.24 7.94 33.31
C ILE A 519 -31.72 7.61 33.19
N SER A 520 -32.19 7.32 31.99
CA SER A 520 -33.62 7.21 31.74
C SER A 520 -34.07 6.14 30.77
N GLN A 521 -35.34 5.75 30.86
CA GLN A 521 -35.96 4.89 29.84
C GLN A 521 -35.22 3.55 29.61
N ASN A 522 -34.46 3.06 30.59
CA ASN A 522 -33.76 1.78 30.47
C ASN A 522 -34.71 0.62 30.81
N GLY A 523 -34.52 -0.52 30.15
CA GLY A 523 -35.40 -1.69 30.19
C GLY A 523 -35.33 -2.50 31.49
N ALA A 524 -34.37 -2.18 32.36
CA ALA A 524 -34.34 -2.64 33.74
C ALA A 524 -34.23 -1.46 34.72
N ARG A 525 -33.25 -1.45 35.62
CA ARG A 525 -33.09 -0.39 36.61
C ARG A 525 -32.35 0.81 36.02
N GLY A 526 -32.49 1.98 36.64
CA GLY A 526 -31.62 3.11 36.31
C GLY A 526 -30.17 2.80 36.69
N ILE A 527 -29.93 2.60 37.98
CA ILE A 527 -28.64 2.21 38.57
C ILE A 527 -28.83 0.97 39.44
N ASN A 528 -27.96 -0.03 39.26
CA ASN A 528 -27.91 -1.25 40.07
C ASN A 528 -26.50 -1.42 40.65
N ALA A 529 -26.35 -1.32 41.96
CA ALA A 529 -25.05 -1.33 42.62
C ALA A 529 -24.97 -2.44 43.68
N THR A 530 -24.00 -3.33 43.52
CA THR A 530 -23.83 -4.50 44.39
C THR A 530 -22.38 -4.64 44.89
N ASP A 531 -22.21 -5.42 45.97
CA ASP A 531 -20.91 -5.79 46.55
C ASP A 531 -19.97 -4.61 46.80
N ARG A 532 -20.30 -3.79 47.81
CA ARG A 532 -19.49 -2.64 48.25
C ARG A 532 -19.26 -1.60 47.14
N SER A 533 -20.24 -1.46 46.25
CA SER A 533 -20.21 -0.40 45.25
C SER A 533 -20.54 0.97 45.85
N ALA A 534 -20.06 2.03 45.22
CA ALA A 534 -20.29 3.41 45.64
C ALA A 534 -20.90 4.23 44.52
N VAL A 535 -22.04 4.89 44.80
CA VAL A 535 -22.79 5.71 43.85
C VAL A 535 -22.84 7.15 44.35
N SER A 536 -22.49 8.11 43.50
CA SER A 536 -22.67 9.55 43.77
C SER A 536 -23.46 10.19 42.63
N VAL A 537 -24.58 10.85 42.95
CA VAL A 537 -25.39 11.57 41.96
C VAL A 537 -25.58 13.01 42.42
N ALA A 538 -25.11 13.96 41.61
CA ALA A 538 -25.20 15.39 41.87
C ALA A 538 -25.94 16.09 40.74
N ASN A 539 -27.05 16.77 41.04
CA ASN A 539 -27.92 17.43 40.05
C ASN A 539 -28.32 16.51 38.88
N GLY A 540 -28.37 15.20 39.13
CA GLY A 540 -28.69 14.20 38.11
C GLY A 540 -30.17 13.85 38.11
N THR A 541 -30.65 13.29 36.99
CA THR A 541 -32.01 12.74 36.87
C THR A 541 -31.97 11.25 36.59
N ILE A 542 -32.66 10.45 37.41
CA ILE A 542 -32.90 9.02 37.18
C ILE A 542 -34.40 8.82 36.99
N SER A 543 -34.85 8.59 35.76
CA SER A 543 -36.29 8.58 35.48
C SER A 543 -36.77 7.57 34.45
N ASP A 544 -38.06 7.23 34.54
CA ASP A 544 -38.76 6.48 33.48
C ASP A 544 -38.12 5.10 33.18
N ASN A 545 -37.36 4.53 34.11
CA ASN A 545 -36.78 3.20 33.95
C ASN A 545 -37.84 2.13 34.25
N ALA A 546 -37.72 0.97 33.58
CA ALA A 546 -38.74 -0.07 33.62
C ALA A 546 -38.79 -0.86 34.93
N LYS A 547 -37.77 -0.73 35.78
CA LYS A 547 -37.72 -1.25 37.16
C LYS A 547 -37.37 -0.12 38.13
N ASP A 548 -36.58 -0.41 39.16
CA ASP A 548 -36.19 0.56 40.17
C ASP A 548 -35.34 1.70 39.57
N GLY A 549 -35.43 2.90 40.14
CA GLY A 549 -34.54 4.01 39.79
C GLY A 549 -33.10 3.70 40.22
N LEU A 550 -32.90 3.51 41.52
CA LEU A 550 -31.62 3.14 42.12
C LEU A 550 -31.82 1.93 43.06
N ALA A 551 -31.09 0.84 42.82
CA ALA A 551 -31.06 -0.34 43.68
C ALA A 551 -29.66 -0.60 44.25
N LEU A 552 -29.61 -0.88 45.55
CA LEU A 552 -28.38 -1.11 46.32
C LEU A 552 -28.45 -2.43 47.08
N ALA A 553 -27.39 -3.23 46.95
CA ALA A 553 -27.15 -4.40 47.79
C ALA A 553 -25.72 -4.35 48.36
N ASN A 554 -25.58 -4.36 49.69
CA ASN A 554 -24.32 -4.16 50.39
C ASN A 554 -23.50 -2.99 49.81
N SER A 555 -24.12 -1.85 49.53
CA SER A 555 -23.52 -0.74 48.76
C SER A 555 -23.91 0.63 49.29
N THR A 556 -23.25 1.69 48.83
CA THR A 556 -23.49 3.07 49.30
C THR A 556 -23.96 3.98 48.17
N ALA A 557 -24.84 4.93 48.49
CA ALA A 557 -25.24 5.98 47.58
C ALA A 557 -25.38 7.35 48.27
N ALA A 558 -24.87 8.39 47.61
CA ALA A 558 -25.08 9.78 47.97
C ALA A 558 -25.76 10.52 46.82
N LEU A 559 -26.93 11.13 47.08
CA LEU A 559 -27.68 11.92 46.12
C LEU A 559 -27.78 13.35 46.62
N ASN A 560 -27.37 14.32 45.80
CA ASN A 560 -27.40 15.75 46.11
C ASN A 560 -28.09 16.52 44.99
N GLY A 561 -29.14 17.30 45.30
CA GLY A 561 -29.85 18.13 44.31
C GLY A 561 -30.49 17.35 43.16
N SER A 562 -30.70 16.04 43.35
CA SER A 562 -31.02 15.11 42.26
C SER A 562 -32.51 14.74 42.21
N LYS A 563 -32.95 14.16 41.08
CA LYS A 563 -34.34 13.72 40.88
C LYS A 563 -34.39 12.24 40.57
N VAL A 564 -35.20 11.49 41.31
CA VAL A 564 -35.48 10.06 41.05
C VAL A 564 -36.98 9.89 40.87
N GLN A 565 -37.45 9.84 39.63
CA GLN A 565 -38.87 10.01 39.35
C GLN A 565 -39.43 9.11 38.26
N ASN A 566 -40.73 8.79 38.34
CA ASN A 566 -41.47 8.09 37.29
C ASN A 566 -40.89 6.71 36.91
N ASN A 567 -40.10 6.08 37.78
CA ASN A 567 -39.62 4.73 37.54
C ASN A 567 -40.74 3.73 37.84
N LYS A 568 -40.87 2.69 37.02
CA LYS A 568 -41.97 1.71 37.15
C LYS A 568 -41.82 0.81 38.37
N GLY A 569 -40.62 0.73 38.96
CA GLY A 569 -40.34 0.07 40.23
C GLY A 569 -40.24 1.03 41.40
N THR A 570 -39.37 0.70 42.36
CA THR A 570 -39.07 1.58 43.49
C THR A 570 -38.15 2.71 43.05
N GLY A 571 -38.38 3.96 43.48
CA GLY A 571 -37.47 5.06 43.22
C GLY A 571 -36.07 4.74 43.73
N ILE A 572 -35.94 4.53 45.04
CA ILE A 572 -34.68 4.08 45.68
C ILE A 572 -34.96 2.86 46.57
N THR A 573 -34.25 1.76 46.32
CA THR A 573 -34.30 0.55 47.15
C THR A 573 -32.91 0.15 47.65
N ALA A 574 -32.82 -0.21 48.93
CA ALA A 574 -31.58 -0.60 49.59
C ALA A 574 -31.83 -1.75 50.58
N ASP A 575 -30.90 -2.72 50.62
CA ASP A 575 -30.87 -3.74 51.67
C ASP A 575 -30.34 -3.19 53.01
N ALA A 576 -30.40 -4.00 54.07
CA ALA A 576 -29.99 -3.57 55.41
C ALA A 576 -28.48 -3.30 55.55
N ALA A 577 -27.66 -3.80 54.62
CA ALA A 577 -26.22 -3.56 54.59
C ALA A 577 -25.85 -2.31 53.78
N SER A 578 -26.83 -1.68 53.12
CA SER A 578 -26.62 -0.53 52.25
C SER A 578 -26.91 0.79 52.95
N VAL A 579 -26.24 1.86 52.52
CA VAL A 579 -26.39 3.21 53.08
C VAL A 579 -26.77 4.20 51.99
N VAL A 580 -27.84 4.95 52.21
CA VAL A 580 -28.31 6.00 51.30
C VAL A 580 -28.33 7.34 52.03
N THR A 581 -27.70 8.36 51.44
CA THR A 581 -27.81 9.75 51.90
C THR A 581 -28.45 10.60 50.81
N CYS A 582 -29.48 11.33 51.17
CA CYS A 582 -30.20 12.24 50.29
C CYS A 582 -30.10 13.68 50.83
N VAL A 583 -29.60 14.60 50.01
CA VAL A 583 -29.57 16.04 50.29
C VAL A 583 -30.29 16.75 49.15
N SER A 584 -31.32 17.53 49.46
CA SER A 584 -32.12 18.26 48.46
C SER A 584 -32.54 17.41 47.25
N THR A 585 -32.81 16.13 47.48
CA THR A 585 -33.11 15.14 46.43
C THR A 585 -34.62 14.89 46.41
N THR A 586 -35.23 14.92 45.23
CA THR A 586 -36.67 14.66 45.06
C THR A 586 -36.89 13.23 44.57
N VAL A 587 -37.72 12.47 45.29
CA VAL A 587 -38.13 11.11 44.90
C VAL A 587 -39.65 11.07 44.77
N SER A 588 -40.18 10.97 43.54
CA SER A 588 -41.62 11.15 43.30
C SER A 588 -42.13 10.41 42.05
N GLY A 589 -43.41 10.05 42.03
CA GLY A 589 -44.03 9.45 40.84
C GLY A 589 -43.57 8.03 40.51
N ASN A 590 -42.79 7.40 41.38
CA ASN A 590 -42.40 5.99 41.23
C ASN A 590 -43.52 5.08 41.77
N ALA A 591 -43.53 3.78 41.38
CA ALA A 591 -44.51 2.84 41.90
C ALA A 591 -44.43 2.70 43.43
N THR A 592 -43.23 2.79 43.98
CA THR A 592 -42.96 3.08 45.39
C THR A 592 -41.81 4.06 45.43
N ASN A 593 -41.88 5.14 46.22
CA ASN A 593 -40.78 6.11 46.21
C ASN A 593 -39.52 5.55 46.89
N LEU A 594 -39.65 5.04 48.11
CA LEU A 594 -38.53 4.54 48.92
C LEU A 594 -38.86 3.16 49.50
N SER A 595 -37.87 2.26 49.56
CA SER A 595 -37.99 1.05 50.37
C SER A 595 -37.86 1.37 51.87
N ALA A 596 -38.31 0.45 52.73
CA ALA A 596 -38.39 0.69 54.18
C ALA A 596 -37.05 1.07 54.86
N ASN A 597 -35.92 0.70 54.27
CA ASN A 597 -34.58 0.96 54.81
C ASN A 597 -33.96 2.29 54.31
N VAL A 598 -34.69 3.06 53.48
CA VAL A 598 -34.19 4.29 52.87
C VAL A 598 -34.91 5.51 53.45
N LYS A 599 -34.15 6.56 53.78
CA LYS A 599 -34.68 7.86 54.18
C LYS A 599 -34.13 8.96 53.27
N CYS A 600 -35.06 9.63 52.60
CA CYS A 600 -34.93 10.82 51.79
C CYS A 600 -36.23 11.62 52.06
#